data_AF-A0A1X6MZK4-F1
#
_entry.id   AF-A0A1X6MZK4-F1
#
_cell.length_a   1.000
_cell.length_b   1.000
_cell.length_c   1.000
_cell.angle_alpha   90.00
_cell.angle_beta   90.00
_cell.angle_gamma   90.00
#
_symmetry.space_group_name_H-M   'P 1'
#
loop_
_entity.id
_entity.type
_entity.pdbx_description
1 polymer ?
#
loop_
_entity_poly.entity_id
_entity_poly.type
_entity_poly.pdbx_seq_one_letter_code
_entity_poly.pdbx_strand_id
1 'polypeptide(L)'
;MLFTVLSFVGWAFVPDQVTRRLLPIFHRFYQSLLGLPAPAPTTPLYIRHYRYVYAFTVFSYILYNFWSAATSMAPNYYELLGVEPTADENVLKIAFRQFARKYHPDRVGPQGETMFIEVRDAFEALKNPVTRYAYDRFGPEAITWMQCTTIREYVRHGLMQSAGFYIVSCGLLLLVSAVRQPSYVALVSVKLSRAFS
;
A
#
# COMPACT_ATOMS: atom_id res chain seq x y z
N MET A 1 -2.83 0.94 14.45
CA MET A 1 -4.30 1.02 14.68
C MET A 1 -4.81 2.46 14.63
N LEU A 2 -4.33 3.39 15.47
CA LEU A 2 -4.80 4.80 15.40
C LEU A 2 -4.46 5.50 14.07
N PHE A 3 -3.22 5.36 13.61
CA PHE A 3 -2.76 5.96 12.35
C PHE A 3 -3.51 5.42 11.12
N THR A 4 -3.81 4.12 11.10
CA THR A 4 -4.56 3.49 10.01
C THR A 4 -6.01 3.99 9.95
N VAL A 5 -6.69 4.10 11.10
CA VAL A 5 -8.04 4.67 11.19
C VAL A 5 -8.05 6.14 10.75
N LEU A 6 -7.08 6.93 11.21
CA LEU A 6 -6.94 8.35 10.82
C LEU A 6 -6.70 8.50 9.31
N SER A 7 -5.92 7.60 8.71
CA SER A 7 -5.67 7.54 7.27
C SER A 7 -6.95 7.27 6.49
N PHE A 8 -7.78 6.29 6.90
CA PHE A 8 -9.05 5.99 6.24
C PHE A 8 -10.04 7.16 6.31
N VAL A 9 -10.13 7.82 7.47
CA VAL A 9 -10.98 9.01 7.62
C VAL A 9 -10.44 10.15 6.75
N GLY A 10 -9.12 10.37 6.74
CA GLY A 10 -8.50 11.35 5.84
C GLY A 10 -8.85 11.09 4.38
N TRP A 11 -8.72 9.85 3.91
CA TRP A 11 -9.07 9.43 2.54
C TRP A 11 -10.54 9.62 2.18
N ALA A 12 -11.45 9.60 3.15
CA ALA A 12 -12.86 9.84 2.91
C ALA A 12 -13.16 11.29 2.45
N PHE A 13 -12.32 12.27 2.85
CA PHE A 13 -12.54 13.70 2.62
C PHE A 13 -11.49 14.35 1.72
N VAL A 14 -10.22 13.91 1.79
CA VAL A 14 -9.09 14.54 1.10
C VAL A 14 -9.31 14.65 -0.42
N PRO A 15 -9.72 13.60 -1.15
CA PRO A 15 -9.92 13.71 -2.60
C PRO A 15 -10.98 14.76 -2.98
N ASP A 16 -12.07 14.86 -2.20
CA ASP A 16 -13.12 15.87 -2.44
C ASP A 16 -12.59 17.28 -2.16
N GLN A 17 -11.89 17.49 -1.04
CA GLN A 17 -11.31 18.79 -0.69
C GLN A 17 -10.27 19.24 -1.71
N VAL A 18 -9.40 18.34 -2.15
CA VAL A 18 -8.39 18.62 -3.19
C VAL A 18 -9.08 18.93 -4.51
N THR A 19 -10.06 18.12 -4.92
CA THR A 19 -10.82 18.35 -6.17
C THR A 19 -11.47 19.73 -6.17
N ARG A 20 -12.12 20.13 -5.06
CA ARG A 20 -12.76 21.45 -4.94
C ARG A 20 -11.77 22.60 -5.07
N ARG A 21 -10.53 22.44 -4.59
CA ARG A 21 -9.46 23.45 -4.74
C ARG A 21 -8.84 23.47 -6.14
N LEU A 22 -8.78 22.31 -6.80
CA LEU A 22 -8.22 22.19 -8.16
C LEU A 22 -9.22 22.60 -9.24
N LEU A 23 -10.52 22.46 -9.00
CA LEU A 23 -11.55 22.72 -10.01
C LEU A 23 -11.54 24.17 -10.55
N PRO A 24 -11.37 25.23 -9.74
CA PRO A 24 -11.22 26.59 -10.25
C PRO A 24 -9.96 26.80 -11.09
N ILE A 25 -8.87 26.07 -10.76
CA ILE A 25 -7.62 26.11 -11.55
C ILE A 25 -7.88 25.47 -12.91
N PHE A 26 -8.52 24.31 -12.92
CA PHE A 26 -8.93 23.61 -14.14
C PHE A 26 -9.84 24.49 -15.02
N HIS A 27 -10.84 25.16 -14.44
CA HIS A 27 -11.73 26.05 -15.21
C HIS A 27 -11.01 27.28 -15.77
N ARG A 28 -10.07 27.88 -15.03
CA ARG A 28 -9.23 28.98 -15.57
C ARG A 28 -8.41 28.52 -16.77
N PHE A 29 -7.81 27.33 -16.66
CA PHE A 29 -7.06 26.74 -17.77
C PHE A 29 -7.95 26.41 -18.97
N TYR A 30 -9.09 25.76 -18.74
CA TYR A 30 -10.10 25.44 -19.74
C TYR A 30 -10.62 26.69 -20.47
N GLN A 31 -10.90 27.76 -19.72
CA GLN A 31 -11.34 29.04 -20.28
C GLN A 31 -10.24 29.71 -21.09
N SER A 32 -8.99 29.67 -20.63
CA SER A 32 -7.85 30.19 -21.39
C SER A 32 -7.62 29.43 -22.69
N LEU A 33 -7.92 28.13 -22.74
CA LEU A 33 -7.67 27.28 -23.89
C LEU A 33 -8.82 27.31 -24.92
N LEU A 34 -10.07 27.27 -24.46
CA LEU A 34 -11.25 27.13 -25.32
C LEU A 34 -12.13 28.40 -25.37
N GLY A 35 -11.84 29.42 -24.56
CA GLY A 35 -12.60 30.67 -24.50
C GLY A 35 -14.00 30.54 -23.90
N LEU A 36 -14.39 29.36 -23.40
CA LEU A 36 -15.73 29.07 -22.89
C LEU A 36 -15.86 29.48 -21.40
N PRO A 37 -16.99 30.07 -20.99
CA PRO A 37 -17.21 30.45 -19.59
C PRO A 37 -17.33 29.22 -18.68
N ALA A 38 -16.95 29.39 -17.41
CA ALA A 38 -17.04 28.29 -16.43
C ALA A 38 -18.51 27.87 -16.24
N PRO A 39 -18.82 26.56 -16.34
CA PRO A 39 -20.19 26.09 -16.22
C PRO A 39 -20.73 26.26 -14.79
N ALA A 40 -22.02 26.60 -14.67
CA ALA A 40 -22.66 26.73 -13.36
C ALA A 40 -22.74 25.37 -12.62
N PRO A 41 -22.68 25.33 -11.27
CA PRO A 41 -22.57 24.09 -10.51
C PRO A 41 -23.73 23.09 -10.67
N THR A 42 -24.89 23.56 -11.11
CA THR A 42 -26.10 22.76 -11.36
C THR A 42 -26.13 22.13 -12.75
N THR A 43 -25.18 22.44 -13.62
CA THR A 43 -25.16 21.94 -15.00
C THR A 43 -24.51 20.55 -15.10
N PRO A 44 -24.95 19.69 -16.04
CA PRO A 44 -24.35 18.38 -16.25
C PRO A 44 -22.87 18.46 -16.67
N LEU A 45 -22.46 19.57 -17.31
CA LEU A 45 -21.07 19.79 -17.72
C LEU A 45 -20.15 20.01 -16.51
N TYR A 46 -20.59 20.79 -15.51
CA TYR A 46 -19.83 20.98 -14.27
C TYR A 46 -19.59 19.65 -13.54
N ILE A 47 -20.60 18.77 -13.51
CA ILE A 47 -20.48 17.43 -12.91
C ILE A 47 -19.42 16.59 -13.63
N ARG A 48 -19.36 16.65 -14.97
CA ARG A 48 -18.33 15.96 -15.75
C ARG A 48 -16.93 16.49 -15.44
N HIS A 49 -16.76 17.81 -15.39
CA HIS A 49 -15.48 18.44 -15.03
C HIS A 49 -15.02 18.01 -13.64
N TYR A 50 -15.92 18.05 -12.65
CA TYR A 50 -15.63 17.57 -11.30
C TYR A 50 -15.18 16.10 -11.31
N ARG A 51 -15.85 15.22 -12.06
CA ARG A 51 -15.47 13.79 -12.18
C ARG A 51 -14.07 13.62 -12.78
N TYR A 52 -13.71 14.40 -13.80
CA TYR A 52 -12.38 14.33 -14.40
C TYR A 52 -11.28 14.79 -13.44
N VAL A 53 -11.49 15.92 -12.76
CA VAL A 53 -10.52 16.43 -11.77
C VAL A 53 -10.38 15.48 -10.59
N TYR A 54 -11.49 14.89 -10.13
CA TYR A 54 -11.48 13.87 -9.09
C TYR A 54 -10.71 12.62 -9.52
N ALA A 55 -11.01 12.08 -10.71
CA ALA A 55 -10.33 10.92 -11.26
C ALA A 55 -8.83 11.18 -11.43
N PHE A 56 -8.45 12.36 -11.93
CA PHE A 56 -7.05 12.77 -12.06
C PHE A 56 -6.34 12.84 -10.71
N THR A 57 -7.01 13.38 -9.68
CA THR A 57 -6.46 13.46 -8.31
C THR A 57 -6.17 12.06 -7.76
N VAL A 58 -7.15 11.16 -7.85
CA VAL A 58 -7.01 9.78 -7.37
C VAL A 58 -5.94 9.03 -8.18
N PHE A 59 -5.96 9.16 -9.50
CA PHE A 59 -4.99 8.53 -10.38
C PHE A 59 -3.56 8.99 -10.08
N SER A 60 -3.34 10.30 -9.94
CA SER A 60 -2.03 10.88 -9.62
C SER A 60 -1.51 10.35 -8.27
N TYR A 61 -2.39 10.22 -7.28
CA TYR A 61 -2.02 9.64 -5.99
C TYR A 61 -1.65 8.15 -6.10
N ILE A 62 -2.45 7.35 -6.81
CA ILE A 62 -2.13 5.92 -7.03
C ILE A 62 -0.79 5.79 -7.75
N LEU A 63 -0.56 6.62 -8.78
CA LEU A 63 0.70 6.65 -9.52
C LEU A 63 1.88 7.00 -8.62
N TYR A 64 1.73 8.01 -7.74
CA TYR A 64 2.73 8.35 -6.73
C TYR A 64 3.02 7.18 -5.78
N ASN A 65 2.00 6.50 -5.27
CA ASN A 65 2.20 5.36 -4.37
C ASN A 65 2.86 4.17 -5.07
N PHE A 66 2.46 3.92 -6.32
CA PHE A 66 3.09 2.89 -7.14
C PHE A 66 4.57 3.20 -7.36
N TRP A 67 4.88 4.44 -7.76
CA TRP A 67 6.26 4.88 -7.93
C TRP A 67 7.06 4.77 -6.63
N SER A 68 6.51 5.29 -5.52
CA SER A 68 7.12 5.19 -4.20
C SER A 68 7.42 3.74 -3.86
N ALA A 69 6.43 2.84 -3.97
CA ALA A 69 6.57 1.43 -3.67
C ALA A 69 7.60 0.73 -4.57
N ALA A 70 7.65 1.06 -5.86
CA ALA A 70 8.61 0.49 -6.80
C ALA A 70 10.06 0.89 -6.47
N THR A 71 10.27 2.09 -5.93
CA THR A 71 11.61 2.59 -5.58
C THR A 71 12.04 2.28 -4.14
N SER A 72 11.11 2.02 -3.23
CA SER A 72 11.40 1.85 -1.80
C SER A 72 11.24 0.41 -1.29
N MET A 73 11.08 -0.58 -2.18
CA MET A 73 10.94 -1.98 -1.78
C MET A 73 12.31 -2.52 -1.33
N ALA A 74 12.40 -2.93 -0.07
CA ALA A 74 13.57 -3.60 0.45
C ALA A 74 13.78 -4.95 -0.29
N PRO A 75 15.04 -5.36 -0.52
CA PRO A 75 15.34 -6.62 -1.19
C PRO A 75 14.77 -7.79 -0.38
N ASN A 76 14.23 -8.79 -1.09
CA ASN A 76 13.73 -10.00 -0.44
C ASN A 76 14.90 -10.91 -0.01
N TYR A 77 14.62 -11.94 0.79
CA TYR A 77 15.66 -12.83 1.35
C TYR A 77 16.37 -13.67 0.28
N TYR A 78 15.68 -13.99 -0.82
CA TYR A 78 16.27 -14.70 -1.95
C TYR A 78 17.22 -13.79 -2.72
N GLU A 79 16.84 -12.52 -2.94
CA GLU A 79 17.67 -11.49 -3.56
C GLU A 79 18.89 -11.15 -2.69
N LEU A 80 18.73 -11.06 -1.37
CA LEU A 80 19.82 -10.84 -0.42
C LEU A 80 20.88 -11.95 -0.50
N LEU A 81 20.45 -13.20 -0.68
CA LEU A 81 21.35 -14.35 -0.86
C LEU A 81 21.79 -14.55 -2.31
N GLY A 82 21.18 -13.85 -3.27
CA GLY A 82 21.44 -14.01 -4.70
C GLY A 82 21.02 -15.37 -5.26
N VAL A 83 19.92 -15.94 -4.77
CA VAL A 83 19.40 -17.26 -5.16
C VAL A 83 17.98 -17.17 -5.72
N GLU A 84 17.57 -18.18 -6.48
CA GLU A 84 16.17 -18.27 -6.93
C GLU A 84 15.23 -18.71 -5.80
N PRO A 85 13.93 -18.33 -5.84
CA PRO A 85 12.91 -18.79 -4.89
C PRO A 85 12.71 -20.31 -4.85
N THR A 86 13.18 -21.03 -5.86
CA THR A 86 13.15 -22.49 -6.00
C THR A 86 14.40 -23.18 -5.43
N ALA A 87 15.38 -22.41 -4.94
CA ALA A 87 16.65 -22.94 -4.44
C ALA A 87 16.45 -23.95 -3.31
N ASP A 88 17.21 -25.04 -3.37
CA ASP A 88 17.25 -26.07 -2.34
C ASP A 88 18.14 -25.65 -1.16
N GLU A 89 18.15 -26.45 -0.09
CA GLU A 89 18.95 -26.16 1.09
C GLU A 89 20.47 -26.15 0.79
N ASN A 90 20.92 -26.94 -0.19
CA ASN A 90 22.33 -27.00 -0.55
C ASN A 90 22.79 -25.70 -1.23
N VAL A 91 22.00 -25.19 -2.18
CA VAL A 91 22.23 -23.92 -2.85
C VAL A 91 22.24 -22.78 -1.84
N LEU A 92 21.29 -22.75 -0.89
CA LEU A 92 21.26 -21.76 0.18
C LEU A 92 22.54 -21.79 1.03
N LYS A 93 23.01 -22.98 1.44
CA LYS A 93 24.25 -23.13 2.21
C LYS A 93 25.48 -22.67 1.42
N ILE A 94 25.55 -22.99 0.13
CA ILE A 94 26.67 -22.59 -0.74
C ILE A 94 26.69 -21.06 -0.89
N ALA A 95 25.54 -20.45 -1.21
CA ALA A 95 25.41 -19.01 -1.37
C ALA A 95 25.82 -18.26 -0.09
N PHE A 96 25.28 -18.67 1.07
CA PHE A 96 25.64 -18.08 2.35
C PHE A 96 27.14 -18.19 2.66
N ARG A 97 27.76 -19.36 2.41
CA ARG A 97 29.21 -19.55 2.62
C ARG A 97 30.05 -18.66 1.71
N GLN A 98 29.65 -18.48 0.44
CA GLN A 98 30.35 -17.61 -0.49
C GLN A 98 30.23 -16.14 -0.07
N PHE A 99 29.03 -15.71 0.33
CA PHE A 99 28.80 -14.38 0.88
C PHE A 99 29.65 -14.12 2.12
N ALA A 100 29.59 -15.03 3.10
CA ALA A 100 30.32 -14.88 4.36
C ALA A 100 31.84 -14.81 4.17
N ARG A 101 32.41 -15.55 3.21
CA ARG A 101 33.85 -15.48 2.90
C ARG A 101 34.27 -14.10 2.38
N LYS A 102 33.40 -13.44 1.62
CA LYS A 102 33.67 -12.15 0.98
C LYS A 102 33.38 -10.96 1.89
N TYR A 103 32.34 -11.07 2.72
CA TYR A 103 31.80 -9.96 3.51
C TYR A 103 31.83 -10.21 5.03
N HIS A 104 32.69 -11.11 5.52
CA HIS A 104 32.86 -11.31 6.97
C HIS A 104 33.22 -9.97 7.65
N PRO A 105 32.60 -9.63 8.81
CA PRO A 105 32.88 -8.36 9.50
C PRO A 105 34.36 -8.16 9.85
N ASP A 106 35.10 -9.25 10.11
CA ASP A 106 36.56 -9.18 10.32
C ASP A 106 37.33 -8.64 9.10
N ARG A 107 36.76 -8.70 7.89
CA ARG A 107 37.38 -8.24 6.63
C ARG A 107 36.90 -6.87 6.19
N VAL A 108 35.60 -6.60 6.31
CA VAL A 108 34.96 -5.35 5.84
C VAL A 108 34.74 -4.32 6.97
N GLY A 109 35.04 -4.70 8.21
CA GLY A 109 34.84 -3.85 9.37
C GLY A 109 33.36 -3.69 9.75
N PRO A 110 33.06 -2.79 10.70
CA PRO A 110 31.72 -2.63 11.29
C PRO A 110 30.66 -2.15 10.28
N GLN A 111 31.07 -1.56 9.16
CA GLN A 111 30.14 -1.16 8.08
C GLN A 111 29.49 -2.36 7.38
N GLY A 112 30.12 -3.53 7.41
CA GLY A 112 29.57 -4.77 6.86
C GLY A 112 28.71 -5.58 7.83
N GLU A 113 28.70 -5.21 9.12
CA GLU A 113 28.03 -5.98 10.17
C GLU A 113 26.51 -6.02 9.97
N THR A 114 25.90 -4.89 9.62
CA THR A 114 24.46 -4.78 9.36
C THR A 114 24.03 -5.67 8.21
N MET A 115 24.71 -5.57 7.06
CA MET A 115 24.45 -6.43 5.90
C MET A 115 24.67 -7.91 6.21
N PHE A 116 25.69 -8.23 7.02
CA PHE A 116 25.96 -9.61 7.41
C PHE A 116 24.85 -10.19 8.29
N ILE A 117 24.33 -9.39 9.24
CA ILE A 117 23.18 -9.76 10.07
C ILE A 117 21.95 -10.02 9.19
N GLU A 118 21.64 -9.12 8.25
CA GLU A 118 20.49 -9.28 7.35
C GLU A 118 20.59 -10.56 6.50
N VAL A 119 21.76 -10.83 5.90
CA VAL A 119 21.95 -12.03 5.07
C VAL A 119 21.95 -13.31 5.90
N ARG A 120 22.47 -13.27 7.13
CA ARG A 120 22.39 -14.40 8.07
C ARG A 120 20.94 -14.70 8.44
N ASP A 121 20.17 -13.68 8.78
CA ASP A 121 18.77 -13.83 9.19
C ASP A 121 17.93 -14.33 7.99
N ALA A 122 18.23 -13.87 6.77
CA ALA A 122 17.66 -14.40 5.53
C ALA A 122 17.97 -15.90 5.34
N PHE A 123 19.22 -16.30 5.54
CA PHE A 123 19.63 -17.70 5.43
C PHE A 123 18.91 -18.59 6.46
N GLU A 124 18.88 -18.19 7.73
CA GLU A 124 18.22 -18.99 8.78
C GLU A 124 16.71 -19.11 8.53
N ALA A 125 16.06 -18.04 8.06
CA ALA A 125 14.65 -18.07 7.71
C ALA A 125 14.34 -19.02 6.54
N LEU A 126 15.17 -19.02 5.49
CA LEU A 126 14.95 -19.83 4.28
C LEU A 126 15.41 -21.29 4.41
N LYS A 127 16.35 -21.57 5.30
CA LYS A 127 16.90 -22.91 5.53
C LYS A 127 15.87 -23.87 6.10
N ASN A 128 15.03 -23.43 7.04
CA ASN A 128 14.02 -24.28 7.65
C ASN A 128 12.71 -24.21 6.81
N PRO A 129 12.16 -25.35 6.37
CA PRO A 129 10.96 -25.35 5.52
C PRO A 129 9.74 -24.70 6.19
N VAL A 130 9.62 -24.76 7.52
CA VAL A 130 8.51 -24.14 8.26
C VAL A 130 8.61 -22.62 8.25
N THR A 131 9.79 -22.08 8.54
CA THR A 131 10.02 -20.63 8.55
C THR A 131 10.04 -20.06 7.14
N ARG A 132 10.53 -20.82 6.15
CA ARG A 132 10.44 -20.47 4.74
C ARG A 132 8.98 -20.37 4.28
N TYR A 133 8.15 -21.35 4.65
CA TYR A 133 6.72 -21.27 4.39
C TYR A 133 6.08 -20.02 5.00
N ALA A 134 6.43 -19.70 6.25
CA ALA A 134 5.92 -18.51 6.93
C ALA A 134 6.38 -17.22 6.22
N TYR A 135 7.65 -17.14 5.85
CA TYR A 135 8.22 -16.02 5.09
C TYR A 135 7.52 -15.83 3.74
N ASP A 136 7.39 -16.89 2.96
CA ASP A 136 6.77 -16.84 1.62
C ASP A 136 5.30 -16.40 1.69
N ARG A 137 4.61 -16.70 2.81
CA ARG A 137 3.18 -16.40 2.98
C ARG A 137 2.89 -15.04 3.63
N PHE A 138 3.69 -14.66 4.62
CA PHE A 138 3.43 -13.49 5.48
C PHE A 138 4.54 -12.44 5.43
N GLY A 139 5.62 -12.68 4.68
CA GLY A 139 6.74 -11.77 4.50
C GLY A 139 7.73 -11.75 5.69
N PRO A 140 8.64 -10.76 5.73
CA PRO A 140 9.66 -10.65 6.78
C PRO A 140 9.08 -10.55 8.20
N GLU A 141 7.89 -9.98 8.35
CA GLU A 141 7.22 -9.84 9.66
C GLU A 141 7.00 -11.21 10.33
N ALA A 142 6.73 -12.26 9.55
CA ALA A 142 6.53 -13.61 10.05
C ALA A 142 7.74 -14.11 10.86
N ILE A 143 8.96 -13.75 10.44
CA ILE A 143 10.20 -14.22 11.07
C ILE A 143 10.38 -13.63 12.48
N THR A 144 9.70 -12.51 12.77
CA THR A 144 9.71 -11.91 14.11
C THR A 144 8.77 -12.59 15.10
N TRP A 145 7.90 -13.50 14.64
CA TRP A 145 6.92 -14.19 15.49
C TRP A 145 7.58 -15.33 16.28
N MET A 146 8.40 -14.97 17.28
CA MET A 146 9.22 -15.91 18.08
C MET A 146 8.42 -17.03 18.78
N GLN A 147 7.10 -16.86 18.93
CA GLN A 147 6.21 -17.82 19.57
C GLN A 147 5.74 -18.95 18.62
N CYS A 148 6.02 -18.83 17.32
CA CYS A 148 5.56 -19.79 16.30
C CYS A 148 6.70 -20.72 15.89
N THR A 149 6.48 -22.02 16.06
CA THR A 149 7.45 -23.08 15.70
C THR A 149 6.93 -24.00 14.61
N THR A 150 5.60 -24.13 14.48
CA THR A 150 4.95 -25.00 13.49
C THR A 150 4.14 -24.21 12.46
N ILE A 151 3.94 -24.78 11.27
CA ILE A 151 3.15 -24.15 10.19
C ILE A 151 1.75 -23.75 10.68
N ARG A 152 1.10 -24.60 11.49
CA ARG A 152 -0.25 -24.32 12.02
C ARG A 152 -0.25 -23.07 12.91
N GLU A 153 0.78 -22.88 13.73
CA GLU A 153 0.91 -21.71 14.59
C GLU A 153 1.09 -20.44 13.77
N TYR A 154 1.99 -20.46 12.77
CA TYR A 154 2.17 -19.34 11.84
C TYR A 154 0.87 -18.99 11.12
N VAL A 155 0.16 -19.99 10.59
CA VAL A 155 -1.11 -19.78 9.88
C VAL A 155 -2.17 -19.22 10.82
N ARG A 156 -2.31 -19.76 12.04
CA ARG A 156 -3.27 -19.27 13.03
C ARG A 156 -2.95 -17.83 13.44
N HIS A 157 -1.69 -17.53 13.70
CA HIS A 157 -1.25 -16.19 14.10
C HIS A 157 -1.54 -15.18 12.99
N GLY A 158 -1.06 -15.45 11.77
CA GLY A 158 -1.30 -14.59 10.60
C GLY A 158 -2.79 -14.41 10.28
N LEU A 159 -3.59 -15.47 10.43
CA LEU A 159 -5.04 -15.39 10.23
C LEU A 159 -5.71 -14.51 11.28
N MET A 160 -5.36 -14.67 12.56
CA MET A 160 -5.95 -13.87 13.64
C MET A 160 -5.57 -12.39 13.51
N GLN A 161 -4.33 -12.10 13.15
CA GLN A 161 -3.87 -10.73 12.87
C GLN A 161 -4.65 -10.11 11.69
N SER A 162 -4.81 -10.87 10.60
CA SER A 162 -5.54 -10.42 9.41
C SER A 162 -7.04 -10.22 9.70
N ALA A 163 -7.67 -11.17 10.40
CA ALA A 163 -9.09 -11.10 10.76
C ALA A 163 -9.40 -9.87 11.60
N GLY A 164 -8.54 -9.55 12.58
CA GLY A 164 -8.68 -8.33 13.39
C GLY A 164 -8.68 -7.06 12.54
N PHE A 165 -7.76 -6.96 11.58
CA PHE A 165 -7.72 -5.84 10.64
C PHE A 165 -9.03 -5.70 9.86
N TYR A 166 -9.50 -6.77 9.22
CA TYR A 166 -10.71 -6.72 8.40
C TYR A 166 -11.99 -6.45 9.21
N ILE A 167 -12.12 -7.03 10.41
CA ILE A 167 -13.28 -6.78 11.29
C ILE A 167 -13.35 -5.31 11.67
N VAL A 168 -12.22 -4.74 12.13
CA VAL A 168 -12.15 -3.33 12.52
C VAL A 168 -12.38 -2.42 11.32
N SER A 169 -11.77 -2.72 10.17
CA SER A 169 -11.98 -1.95 8.94
C SER A 169 -13.43 -2.01 8.47
N CYS A 170 -14.08 -3.17 8.51
CA CYS A 170 -15.49 -3.32 8.15
C CYS A 170 -16.39 -2.48 9.08
N GLY A 171 -16.19 -2.60 10.40
CA GLY A 171 -16.93 -1.79 11.38
C GLY A 171 -16.73 -0.28 11.16
N LEU A 172 -15.49 0.16 10.92
CA LEU A 172 -15.19 1.55 10.62
C LEU A 172 -15.86 2.02 9.32
N LEU A 173 -15.82 1.21 8.25
CA LEU A 173 -16.45 1.53 6.98
C LEU A 173 -17.97 1.67 7.14
N LEU A 174 -18.61 0.79 7.91
CA LEU A 174 -20.04 0.89 8.21
C LEU A 174 -20.37 2.15 9.01
N LEU A 175 -19.56 2.50 10.01
CA LEU A 175 -19.72 3.75 10.78
C LEU A 175 -19.54 4.99 9.90
N VAL A 176 -18.49 5.03 9.10
CA VAL A 176 -18.25 6.13 8.14
C VAL A 176 -19.40 6.22 7.15
N SER A 177 -19.87 5.09 6.62
CA SER A 177 -21.01 5.06 5.70
C SER A 177 -22.30 5.57 6.35
N ALA A 178 -22.53 5.29 7.64
CA ALA A 178 -23.70 5.76 8.36
C ALA A 178 -23.66 7.29 8.63
N VAL A 179 -22.47 7.85 8.84
CA VAL A 179 -22.27 9.28 9.15
C VAL A 179 -22.08 10.12 7.88
N ARG A 180 -21.66 9.53 6.76
CA ARG A 180 -21.30 10.24 5.54
C ARG A 180 -22.54 10.85 4.86
N GLN A 181 -22.56 12.18 4.80
CA GLN A 181 -23.50 12.91 3.97
C GLN A 181 -23.28 12.58 2.48
N PRO A 182 -24.35 12.52 1.67
CA PRO A 182 -24.23 12.24 0.24
C PRO A 182 -23.28 13.24 -0.42
N SER A 183 -22.42 12.73 -1.31
CA SER A 183 -21.47 13.57 -2.04
C SER A 183 -22.21 14.65 -2.83
N TYR A 184 -21.55 15.79 -3.07
CA TYR A 184 -22.13 16.91 -3.84
C TYR A 184 -22.72 16.45 -5.17
N VAL A 185 -22.05 15.50 -5.84
CA VAL A 185 -22.51 14.88 -7.09
C VAL A 185 -23.80 14.09 -6.90
N ALA A 186 -23.92 13.30 -5.83
CA ALA A 186 -25.13 12.52 -5.54
C ALA A 186 -26.34 13.42 -5.22
N LEU A 187 -26.11 14.50 -4.48
CA LEU A 187 -27.15 15.49 -4.17
C LEU A 187 -27.63 16.23 -5.42
N VAL A 188 -26.70 16.65 -6.28
CA VAL A 188 -27.03 17.36 -7.52
C VAL A 188 -27.66 16.41 -8.55
N SER A 189 -27.20 15.16 -8.67
CA SER A 189 -27.78 14.19 -9.60
C SER A 189 -29.21 13.80 -9.22
N VAL A 190 -29.51 13.64 -7.92
CA VAL A 190 -30.88 13.37 -7.45
C VAL A 190 -31.79 14.57 -7.71
N LYS A 191 -31.31 15.80 -7.48
CA LYS A 191 -32.07 17.02 -7.80
C LYS A 191 -32.34 17.17 -9.30
N LEU A 192 -31.35 16.90 -10.15
CA LEU A 192 -31.52 16.94 -11.60
C LEU A 192 -32.48 15.86 -12.08
N SER A 193 -32.36 14.63 -11.59
CA SER A 193 -33.27 13.53 -11.95
C SER A 193 -34.73 13.83 -11.61
N ARG A 194 -34.99 14.54 -10.50
CA ARG A 194 -36.35 14.97 -10.11
C ARG A 194 -36.86 16.20 -10.86
N ALA A 195 -35.96 16.99 -11.47
CA ALA A 195 -36.33 18.17 -12.23
C ALA A 195 -36.70 17.85 -13.69
N PHE A 196 -36.30 16.67 -14.19
CA PHE A 196 -36.56 16.18 -15.54
C PHE A 196 -37.58 15.02 -15.59
N SER A 197 -38.20 14.68 -14.45
CA SER A 197 -39.32 13.73 -14.31
C SER A 197 -40.62 14.47 -14.04
#